data_AF-A0A6H1L7J4-F1
#
_entry.id   AF-A0A6H1L7J4-F1
#
_cell.length_a   1.000
_cell.length_b   1.000
_cell.length_c   1.000
_cell.angle_alpha   90.00
_cell.angle_beta   90.00
_cell.angle_gamma   90.00
#
_symmetry.space_group_name_H-M   'P 1'
#
loop_
_entity.id
_entity.type
_entity.pdbx_description
1 polymer ?
#
loop_
_entity_poly.entity_id
_entity_poly.type
_entity_poly.pdbx_seq_one_letter_code
_entity_poly.pdbx_strand_id
1 'polypeptide(L)' 'MRAAVIVSKAVLVVLGTWAVLVVGLGLVALLPERVQYYAISPFTMFLWVCALVVCPVISCLVLRRWIRTVPGMP' A
#
# COMPACT_ATOMS: atom_id res chain seq x y z
N MET A 1 -5.43 17.41 19.10
CA MET A 1 -6.02 16.05 18.93
C MET A 1 -6.41 15.74 17.48
N ARG A 2 -7.15 16.61 16.77
CA ARG A 2 -7.59 16.39 15.38
C ARG A 2 -6.45 16.02 14.39
N ALA A 3 -5.35 16.78 14.40
CA ALA A 3 -4.21 16.51 13.54
C ALA A 3 -3.57 15.14 13.83
N ALA A 4 -3.47 14.75 15.11
CA ALA A 4 -2.93 13.45 15.51
C ALA A 4 -3.78 12.28 14.98
N VAL A 5 -5.11 12.39 15.00
CA VAL A 5 -6.02 11.37 14.44
C VAL A 5 -5.86 11.26 12.92
N ILE A 6 -5.79 12.39 12.22
CA ILE A 6 -5.62 12.43 10.76
C ILE A 6 -4.26 11.81 10.37
N VAL A 7 -3.19 12.19 11.06
CA VAL A 7 -1.85 11.63 10.81
C VAL A 7 -1.82 10.14 11.11
N SER A 8 -2.39 9.70 12.24
CA SER A 8 -2.46 8.28 12.59
C SER A 8 -3.20 7.45 11.54
N LYS A 9 -4.35 7.94 11.05
CA LYS A 9 -5.10 7.29 9.95
C LYS A 9 -4.30 7.23 8.66
N ALA A 10 -3.61 8.32 8.29
CA ALA A 10 -2.78 8.35 7.09
C ALA A 10 -1.63 7.34 7.19
N VAL A 11 -0.92 7.32 8.33
CA VAL A 11 0.14 6.34 8.61
C VAL A 11 -0.40 4.91 8.55
N LEU A 12 -1.57 4.66 9.14
CA LEU A 12 -2.20 3.33 9.12
C LEU A 12 -2.56 2.89 7.69
N VAL A 13 -3.05 3.80 6.85
CA VAL A 13 -3.31 3.53 5.42
C VAL A 13 -2.02 3.21 4.67
N VAL A 14 -0.94 3.97 4.90
CA VAL A 14 0.36 3.72 4.27
C VAL A 14 0.92 2.36 4.68
N LEU A 15 0.95 2.08 5.99
CA LEU A 15 1.44 0.81 6.52
C LEU A 15 0.60 -0.38 6.04
N GLY A 16 -0.73 -0.23 6.03
CA GLY A 16 -1.64 -1.25 5.49
C GLY A 16 -1.40 -1.52 4.01
N THR A 17 -1.19 -0.46 3.22
CA THR A 17 -0.88 -0.59 1.78
C THR A 17 0.45 -1.33 1.57
N TRP A 18 1.48 -0.99 2.34
CA TRP A 18 2.77 -1.68 2.30
C TRP A 18 2.65 -3.13 2.72
N ALA A 19 1.91 -3.43 3.79
CA ALA A 19 1.67 -4.80 4.22
C ALA A 19 1.01 -5.64 3.12
N VAL A 20 0.00 -5.10 2.44
CA VAL A 20 -0.65 -5.78 1.29
C VAL A 20 0.34 -6.02 0.15
N LEU A 21 1.18 -5.04 -0.19
CA LEU A 21 2.19 -5.19 -1.24
C LEU A 21 3.25 -6.25 -0.88
N VAL A 22 3.75 -6.25 0.35
CA VAL A 22 4.72 -7.25 0.84
C VAL A 22 4.11 -8.65 0.86
N VAL A 23 2.85 -8.79 1.28
CA VAL A 23 2.14 -10.07 1.20
C VAL A 23 1.98 -10.51 -0.25
N GLY A 24 1.63 -9.59 -1.15
CA GLY A 24 1.55 -9.87 -2.59
C GLY A 24 2.87 -10.37 -3.18
N LEU A 25 4.00 -9.76 -2.78
CA LEU A 25 5.33 -10.24 -3.13
C LEU A 25 5.62 -11.63 -2.55
N GLY A 26 5.28 -11.87 -1.28
CA GLY A 26 5.44 -13.18 -0.65
C GLY A 26 4.62 -14.27 -1.33
N LEU A 27 3.41 -13.94 -1.82
CA LEU A 27 2.59 -14.87 -2.57
C LEU A 27 3.24 -15.29 -3.89
N VAL A 28 4.04 -14.43 -4.53
CA VAL A 28 4.82 -14.81 -5.72
C VAL A 28 5.74 -16.00 -5.44
N ALA A 29 6.31 -16.09 -4.23
CA ALA A 29 7.17 -17.22 -3.85
C ALA A 29 6.41 -18.55 -3.71
N LEU A 30 5.09 -18.53 -3.62
CA LEU A 30 4.24 -19.74 -3.59
C LEU A 30 3.80 -20.18 -4.99
N LEU A 31 4.06 -19.38 -6.04
CA LEU A 31 3.69 -19.73 -7.40
C LEU A 31 4.66 -20.78 -7.99
N PRO A 32 4.25 -21.52 -9.04
CA PRO A 32 5.14 -22.45 -9.74
C PRO A 32 6.35 -21.74 -10.35
N GLU A 33 7.51 -22.41 -10.39
CA GLU A 33 8.79 -21.87 -10.86
C GLU A 33 8.71 -21.16 -12.23
N ARG A 34 7.93 -21.70 -13.16
CA ARG A 34 7.72 -21.08 -14.49
C ARG A 34 7.09 -19.70 -14.39
N VAL A 35 6.16 -19.50 -13.45
CA VAL A 35 5.50 -18.20 -13.26
C VAL A 35 6.37 -17.27 -12.43
N GLN A 36 7.12 -17.82 -11.46
CA GLN A 36 8.12 -17.05 -10.69
C GLN A 36 9.16 -16.41 -11.62
N TYR A 37 9.62 -17.11 -12.65
CA TYR A 37 10.58 -16.57 -13.61
C TYR A 37 10.09 -15.26 -14.27
N TYR A 38 8.82 -15.21 -14.68
CA TYR A 38 8.23 -13.99 -15.26
C TYR A 38 7.91 -12.94 -14.18
N ALA A 39 7.52 -13.37 -12.98
CA ALA A 39 7.19 -12.48 -11.87
C ALA A 39 8.43 -11.82 -11.23
N ILE A 40 9.60 -12.45 -11.32
CA ILE A 40 10.89 -11.96 -10.78
C ILE A 40 11.72 -11.23 -11.86
N SER A 41 11.16 -11.05 -13.07
CA SER A 41 11.87 -10.33 -14.13
C SER A 41 12.25 -8.89 -13.70
N PRO A 42 13.33 -8.30 -14.25
CA PRO A 42 13.76 -6.95 -13.89
C PRO A 42 12.67 -5.90 -14.08
N PHE A 43 11.84 -6.07 -15.10
CA PHE A 43 10.72 -5.19 -15.38
C PHE A 43 9.61 -5.32 -14.32
N THR A 44 9.26 -6.55 -13.94
CA THR A 44 8.26 -6.79 -12.89
C THR A 44 8.73 -6.26 -11.54
N MET A 45 10.01 -6.44 -11.20
CA MET A 45 10.60 -5.87 -9.99
C MET A 45 10.61 -4.33 -10.01
N PHE A 46 10.88 -3.73 -11.16
CA PHE A 46 10.76 -2.28 -11.32
C PHE A 46 9.32 -1.80 -11.07
N LEU A 47 8.32 -2.51 -11.63
CA LEU A 47 6.91 -2.21 -11.36
C LEU A 47 6.55 -2.34 -9.88
N TRP A 48 7.10 -3.33 -9.17
CA TRP A 48 6.93 -3.48 -7.72
C TRP A 48 7.49 -2.29 -6.94
N VAL A 49 8.69 -1.83 -7.28
CA VAL A 49 9.29 -0.64 -6.67
C VAL A 49 8.45 0.60 -6.95
N CYS A 50 7.97 0.77 -8.19
CA CYS A 50 7.04 1.85 -8.51
C CYS A 50 5.74 1.75 -7.69
N ALA A 51 5.18 0.55 -7.54
CA ALA A 51 3.96 0.32 -6.76
C ALA A 51 4.17 0.65 -5.27
N LEU A 52 5.32 0.30 -4.69
CA LEU A 52 5.65 0.64 -3.30
C LEU A 52 5.63 2.15 -3.01
N VAL A 53 5.92 2.97 -4.02
CA VAL A 53 5.88 4.44 -3.91
C VAL A 53 4.51 5.00 -4.28
N VAL A 54 3.91 4.52 -5.37
CA VAL A 54 2.69 5.09 -5.96
C VAL A 54 1.43 4.64 -5.21
N CYS A 55 1.33 3.36 -4.84
CA CYS A 55 0.13 2.82 -4.20
C CYS A 55 -0.19 3.48 -2.84
N PRO A 56 0.77 3.80 -1.96
CA PRO A 56 0.47 4.52 -0.72
C PRO A 56 -0.10 5.92 -0.97
N VAL A 57 0.44 6.63 -1.97
CA VAL A 57 -0.05 7.96 -2.36
C VAL A 57 -1.48 7.86 -2.88
N ILE A 58 -1.74 6.92 -3.80
CA ILE A 58 -3.09 6.68 -4.33
C ILE A 58 -4.06 6.29 -3.20
N SER A 59 -3.66 5.38 -2.32
CA SER A 59 -4.51 4.91 -1.20
C SER A 59 -4.87 6.04 -0.26
N CYS A 60 -3.90 6.93 0.05
CA CYS A 60 -4.16 8.15 0.81
C CYS A 60 -5.11 9.12 0.08
N LEU A 61 -5.02 9.23 -1.24
CA LEU A 61 -5.92 10.09 -2.04
C LEU A 61 -7.34 9.54 -2.09
N VAL A 62 -7.49 8.23 -2.29
CA VAL A 62 -8.79 7.53 -2.32
C VAL A 62 -9.47 7.61 -0.95
N LEU A 63 -8.72 7.33 0.13
CA LEU A 63 -9.23 7.36 1.50
C LEU A 63 -9.19 8.76 2.13
N ARG A 64 -8.83 9.80 1.38
CA ARG A 64 -8.63 11.17 1.87
C ARG A 64 -9.84 11.70 2.64
N ARG A 65 -11.06 11.41 2.16
CA ARG A 65 -12.30 11.83 2.82
C ARG A 65 -12.40 11.19 4.21
N TRP A 66 -12.16 9.88 4.31
CA TRP A 66 -12.20 9.13 5.57
C TRP A 66 -11.03 9.46 6.52
N ILE A 67 -9.84 9.71 5.99
CA ILE A 67 -8.68 10.14 6.79
C ILE A 67 -8.99 11.48 7.46
N ARG A 68 -9.70 12.38 6.77
CA ARG A 68 -10.09 13.71 7.28
C ARG A 68 -11.33 13.69 8.18
N THR A 69 -12.13 12.62 8.19
CA THR A 69 -13.24 12.52 9.14
C THR A 69 -12.67 12.26 10.53
N VAL A 70 -12.95 13.17 11.46
CA VAL A 70 -12.58 13.02 12.86
C VAL A 70 -13.87 12.89 13.67
N PRO A 71 -14.04 11.84 14.49
CA PRO A 71 -15.22 11.68 15.34
C PRO A 71 -15.38 12.89 16.27
N GLY A 72 -16.59 13.47 16.33
CA GLY A 72 -16.90 14.63 17.17
C GLY A 72 -16.93 15.99 16.46
N MET A 73 -17.00 16.03 15.12
CA MET A 73 -17.47 17.26 14.45
C MET A 73 -19.00 17.32 14.52
N PRO A 74 -19.61 18.49 14.83
CA PRO A 74 -21.04 18.70 14.63
C PRO A 74 -21.43 18.55 13.15
#